data_AF-A0A5C7LAZ8-F1
#
_entry.id   AF-A0A5C7LAZ8-F1
#
_cell.length_a   1.000
_cell.length_b   1.000
_cell.length_c   1.000
_cell.angle_alpha   90.00
_cell.angle_beta   90.00
_cell.angle_gamma   90.00
#
_symmetry.space_group_name_H-M   'P 1'
#
loop_
_entity.id
_entity.type
_entity.pdbx_description
1 polymer ?
#
loop_
_entity_poly.entity_id
_entity_poly.type
_entity_poly.pdbx_seq_one_letter_code
_entity_poly.pdbx_strand_id
1 'polypeptide(L)'
;MIGSTWSSWHCRAGSSTESRVMEQRPDAAPDYGIDAPAVVRNFLVAGSVFLLFAILQPLYLPLLPAEPARVLKALAPAMQGPGYGFVIGALWMLWGSKVGKLRLRDRVLGSLRWRGDERVLDLGCGHGLMLVGAARRLRTGKAIGVDHWSQADQARNSAEAALRNARLEGVSHRVEVRTADLRSLPFADGEFDRVLSSWALHNLPSAAAREQALAELVRVLKPGGDVVIADLRHVRDYARELHRRGLEIVSLGAPSFLFLLPTLTLVARKPR
;
A
#
# COMPACT_ATOMS: atom_id res chain seq x y z
N MET A 1 -71.12 -17.42 11.83
CA MET A 1 -70.96 -16.21 11.03
C MET A 1 -69.51 -15.74 11.16
N ILE A 2 -68.74 -15.84 10.06
CA ILE A 2 -67.76 -14.84 9.57
C ILE A 2 -66.69 -14.38 10.59
N GLY A 3 -65.38 -14.57 10.44
CA GLY A 3 -64.56 -15.05 9.34
C GLY A 3 -63.05 -14.92 9.66
N SER A 4 -62.26 -15.69 8.90
CA SER A 4 -60.83 -15.56 8.59
C SER A 4 -59.78 -15.60 9.71
N THR A 5 -59.31 -16.83 9.99
CA THR A 5 -57.89 -17.13 10.23
C THR A 5 -57.50 -18.33 9.35
N TRP A 6 -56.21 -18.41 8.99
CA TRP A 6 -55.54 -19.47 8.21
C TRP A 6 -55.51 -19.28 6.68
N SER A 7 -54.38 -18.76 6.19
CA SER A 7 -53.80 -19.22 4.92
C SER A 7 -52.35 -19.61 5.14
N SER A 8 -52.00 -20.70 4.48
CA SER A 8 -50.86 -21.58 4.67
C SER A 8 -49.55 -20.98 4.18
N TRP A 9 -48.50 -21.16 4.97
CA TRP A 9 -47.11 -21.08 4.51
C TRP A 9 -46.86 -22.18 3.48
N HIS A 10 -46.78 -21.80 2.20
CA HIS A 10 -46.29 -22.69 1.15
C HIS A 10 -44.79 -22.50 0.99
N CYS A 11 -44.09 -23.59 1.28
CA CYS A 11 -42.69 -23.82 0.95
C CYS A 11 -42.49 -23.70 -0.58
N ARG A 12 -41.58 -22.81 -1.01
CA ARG A 12 -40.85 -22.97 -2.28
C ARG A 12 -39.39 -22.72 -2.01
N ALA A 13 -38.64 -23.82 -1.93
CA ALA A 13 -37.21 -23.84 -2.13
C ALA A 13 -36.92 -23.44 -3.58
N GLY A 14 -36.14 -22.37 -3.76
CA GLY A 14 -35.38 -22.06 -4.97
C GLY A 14 -33.98 -21.71 -4.49
N SER A 15 -33.09 -22.69 -4.43
CA SER A 15 -32.09 -23.01 -5.46
C SER A 15 -30.90 -22.04 -5.45
N SER A 16 -29.88 -22.47 -4.68
CA SER A 16 -28.45 -22.33 -4.93
C SER A 16 -27.93 -20.96 -5.36
N THR A 17 -27.59 -20.15 -4.36
CA THR A 17 -26.45 -19.23 -4.41
C THR A 17 -25.18 -20.05 -4.65
N GLU A 18 -24.80 -20.23 -5.92
CA GLU A 18 -23.45 -20.60 -6.29
C GLU A 18 -22.52 -19.44 -5.89
N SER A 19 -22.06 -19.49 -4.64
CA SER A 19 -20.84 -18.81 -4.24
C SER A 19 -19.72 -19.36 -5.11
N ARG A 20 -19.34 -18.59 -6.13
CA ARG A 20 -18.19 -18.88 -6.98
C ARG A 20 -16.97 -18.80 -6.08
N VAL A 21 -16.61 -19.91 -5.43
CA VAL A 21 -15.30 -20.12 -4.86
C VAL A 21 -14.35 -19.93 -6.04
N MET A 22 -13.69 -18.77 -6.06
CA MET A 22 -12.75 -18.38 -7.09
C MET A 22 -11.61 -19.39 -7.01
N GLU A 23 -11.68 -20.40 -7.87
CA GLU A 23 -10.72 -21.49 -7.96
C GLU A 23 -9.33 -20.89 -8.12
N GLN A 24 -8.51 -21.04 -7.08
CA GLN A 24 -7.21 -20.40 -6.99
C GLN A 24 -6.28 -21.09 -7.98
N ARG A 25 -5.76 -20.33 -8.94
CA ARG A 25 -4.77 -20.84 -9.88
C ARG A 25 -3.52 -21.25 -9.09
N PRO A 26 -3.04 -22.49 -9.23
CA PRO A 26 -1.91 -23.01 -8.45
C PRO A 26 -0.59 -22.25 -8.66
N ASP A 27 -0.47 -21.48 -9.76
CA ASP A 27 0.72 -20.69 -10.11
C ASP A 27 0.57 -19.17 -9.88
N ALA A 28 -0.42 -18.74 -9.09
CA ALA A 28 -0.64 -17.31 -8.87
C ALA A 28 0.46 -16.70 -7.98
N ALA A 29 1.24 -15.76 -8.51
CA ALA A 29 2.19 -14.98 -7.71
C ALA A 29 1.47 -13.98 -6.78
N PRO A 30 2.02 -13.69 -5.58
CA PRO A 30 1.51 -12.62 -4.72
C PRO A 30 1.49 -11.28 -5.48
N ASP A 31 0.42 -10.49 -5.28
CA ASP A 31 0.28 -9.17 -5.88
C ASP A 31 0.00 -8.11 -4.83
N TYR A 32 1.01 -7.28 -4.58
CA TYR A 32 0.97 -6.16 -3.65
C TYR A 32 0.55 -4.83 -4.30
N GLY A 33 0.03 -4.90 -5.54
CA GLY A 33 -0.56 -3.77 -6.26
C GLY A 33 0.45 -2.78 -6.83
N ILE A 34 -0.07 -1.79 -7.54
CA ILE A 34 0.68 -0.68 -8.14
C ILE A 34 0.28 0.61 -7.44
N ASP A 35 1.26 1.44 -7.08
CA ASP A 35 1.00 2.76 -6.51
C ASP A 35 0.47 3.73 -7.58
N ALA A 36 -0.55 4.52 -7.20
CA ALA A 36 -1.11 5.57 -8.04
C ALA A 36 -1.35 5.12 -9.51
N PRO A 37 -2.13 4.05 -9.75
CA PRO A 37 -2.27 3.44 -11.09
C PRO A 37 -2.83 4.41 -12.13
N ALA A 38 -3.68 5.37 -11.71
CA ALA A 38 -4.16 6.43 -12.58
C ALA A 38 -3.03 7.36 -13.06
N VAL A 39 -2.07 7.67 -12.20
CA VAL A 39 -0.91 8.52 -12.54
C VAL A 39 0.00 7.78 -13.53
N VAL A 40 0.30 6.50 -13.27
CA VAL A 40 1.08 5.66 -14.18
C VAL A 40 0.43 5.61 -15.57
N ARG A 41 -0.88 5.35 -15.62
CA ARG A 41 -1.63 5.35 -16.89
C ARG A 41 -1.54 6.69 -17.59
N ASN A 42 -1.78 7.80 -16.89
CA ASN A 42 -1.77 9.14 -17.48
C ASN A 42 -0.37 9.50 -18.02
N PHE A 43 0.70 9.10 -17.33
CA PHE A 43 2.07 9.26 -17.82
C PHE A 43 2.32 8.45 -19.08
N LEU A 44 1.92 7.16 -19.11
CA LEU A 44 2.06 6.35 -20.32
C LEU A 44 1.28 6.91 -21.51
N VAL A 45 0.04 7.38 -21.29
CA VAL A 45 -0.79 8.00 -22.34
C VAL A 45 -0.14 9.28 -22.85
N ALA A 46 0.19 10.22 -21.95
CA ALA A 46 0.81 11.49 -22.35
C ALA A 46 2.14 11.27 -23.06
N GLY A 47 3.00 10.41 -22.52
CA GLY A 47 4.28 10.06 -23.12
C GLY A 47 4.12 9.43 -24.51
N SER A 48 3.17 8.49 -24.66
CA SER A 48 2.89 7.85 -25.97
C SER A 48 2.36 8.86 -26.98
N VAL A 49 1.50 9.79 -26.59
CA VAL A 49 0.97 10.83 -27.50
C VAL A 49 2.10 11.72 -28.01
N PHE A 50 3.00 12.19 -27.13
CA PHE A 50 4.15 13.01 -27.54
C PHE A 50 5.10 12.27 -28.48
N LEU A 51 5.39 11.00 -28.18
CA LEU A 51 6.29 10.19 -29.00
C LEU A 51 5.66 9.81 -30.35
N LEU A 52 4.38 9.43 -30.38
CA LEU A 52 3.66 9.14 -31.62
C LEU A 52 3.55 10.39 -32.50
N PHE A 53 3.29 11.56 -31.92
CA PHE A 53 3.33 12.82 -32.66
C PHE A 53 4.69 13.02 -33.33
N ALA A 54 5.80 12.79 -32.62
CA ALA A 54 7.14 12.93 -33.17
C ALA A 54 7.49 11.85 -34.22
N ILE A 55 7.06 10.60 -34.03
CA ILE A 55 7.40 9.46 -34.92
C ILE A 55 6.55 9.47 -36.19
N LEU A 56 5.26 9.82 -36.10
CA LEU A 56 4.32 9.76 -37.22
C LEU A 56 4.42 10.97 -38.16
N GLN A 57 5.35 11.90 -37.91
CA GLN A 57 5.56 13.07 -38.77
C GLN A 57 5.66 12.76 -40.27
N PRO A 58 6.39 11.71 -40.71
CA PRO A 58 6.48 11.37 -42.13
C PRO A 58 5.13 11.02 -42.76
N LEU A 59 4.16 10.56 -41.96
CA LEU A 59 2.84 10.15 -42.44
C LEU A 59 1.90 11.34 -42.64
N TYR A 60 1.88 12.31 -41.72
CA TYR A 60 0.89 13.38 -41.73
C TYR A 60 1.42 14.73 -42.24
N LEU A 61 2.72 15.02 -42.12
CA LEU A 61 3.27 16.30 -42.61
C LEU A 61 3.06 16.52 -44.13
N PRO A 62 3.17 15.50 -45.01
CA PRO A 62 2.91 15.69 -46.45
C PRO A 62 1.46 16.04 -46.79
N LEU A 63 0.51 15.81 -45.87
CA LEU A 63 -0.92 16.09 -46.06
C LEU A 63 -1.29 17.54 -45.70
N LEU A 64 -0.35 18.32 -45.17
CA LEU A 64 -0.58 19.67 -44.66
C LEU A 64 0.01 20.75 -45.58
N PRO A 65 -0.55 21.98 -45.58
CA PRO A 65 0.07 23.13 -46.23
C PRO A 65 1.48 23.43 -45.66
N ALA A 66 2.34 24.03 -46.48
CA ALA A 66 3.78 24.15 -46.20
C ALA A 66 4.11 24.95 -44.91
N GLU A 67 3.34 25.99 -44.59
CA GLU A 67 3.55 26.81 -43.39
C GLU A 67 3.24 26.02 -42.09
N PRO A 68 2.04 25.44 -41.90
CA PRO A 68 1.78 24.53 -40.78
C PRO A 68 2.76 23.37 -40.66
N ALA A 69 3.15 22.75 -41.78
CA ALA A 69 4.07 21.61 -41.78
C ALA A 69 5.46 22.00 -41.24
N ARG A 70 5.97 23.18 -41.60
CA ARG A 70 7.25 23.70 -41.07
C ARG A 70 7.19 23.93 -39.56
N VAL A 71 6.12 24.54 -39.07
CA VAL A 71 5.94 24.81 -37.63
C VAL A 71 5.88 23.50 -36.83
N LEU A 72 5.06 22.53 -37.27
CA LEU A 72 4.92 21.24 -36.56
C LEU A 72 6.22 20.42 -36.57
N LYS A 73 6.96 20.45 -37.68
CA LYS A 73 8.29 19.81 -37.77
C LYS A 73 9.28 20.44 -36.80
N ALA A 74 9.29 21.77 -36.67
CA ALA A 74 10.15 22.48 -35.73
C ALA A 74 9.81 22.19 -34.26
N LEU A 75 8.53 21.91 -33.95
CA LEU A 75 8.09 21.58 -32.59
C LEU A 75 8.40 20.13 -32.18
N ALA A 76 8.61 19.21 -33.12
CA ALA A 76 8.79 17.78 -32.83
C ALA A 76 9.92 17.47 -31.83
N PRO A 77 11.14 18.03 -31.97
CA PRO A 77 12.23 17.79 -31.03
C PRO A 77 11.89 18.24 -29.60
N ALA A 78 11.15 19.35 -29.46
CA ALA A 78 10.73 19.86 -28.16
C ALA A 78 9.72 18.93 -27.47
N MET A 79 8.94 18.15 -28.23
CA MET A 79 7.95 17.22 -27.68
C MET A 79 8.54 15.85 -27.30
N GLN A 80 9.67 15.46 -27.87
CA GLN A 80 10.30 14.17 -27.58
C GLN A 80 10.82 14.08 -26.13
N GLY A 81 11.44 15.14 -25.62
CA GLY A 81 11.97 15.20 -24.25
C GLY A 81 10.90 14.89 -23.18
N PRO A 82 9.79 15.65 -23.14
CA PRO A 82 8.65 15.34 -22.27
C PRO A 82 8.09 13.94 -22.51
N GLY A 83 7.99 13.49 -23.76
CA GLY A 83 7.54 12.16 -24.13
C GLY A 83 8.34 11.05 -23.43
N TYR A 84 9.67 11.08 -23.57
CA TYR A 84 10.56 10.15 -22.88
C TYR A 84 10.47 10.30 -21.36
N GLY A 85 10.42 11.52 -20.84
CA GLY A 85 10.32 11.79 -19.40
C GLY A 85 9.09 11.11 -18.77
N PHE A 86 7.91 11.22 -19.40
CA PHE A 86 6.70 10.58 -18.91
C PHE A 86 6.78 9.04 -18.97
N VAL A 87 7.28 8.48 -20.08
CA VAL A 87 7.43 7.01 -20.21
C VAL A 87 8.43 6.47 -19.18
N ILE A 88 9.61 7.08 -19.07
CA ILE A 88 10.63 6.68 -18.09
C ILE A 88 10.08 6.81 -16.66
N GLY A 89 9.38 7.89 -16.35
CA GLY A 89 8.72 8.09 -15.07
C GLY A 89 7.70 6.98 -14.77
N ALA A 90 6.85 6.62 -15.73
CA ALA A 90 5.90 5.53 -15.57
C ALA A 90 6.58 4.17 -15.36
N LEU A 91 7.63 3.88 -16.12
CA LEU A 91 8.41 2.64 -15.97
C LEU A 91 9.11 2.58 -14.60
N TRP A 92 9.66 3.71 -14.13
CA TRP A 92 10.21 3.81 -12.77
C TRP A 92 9.13 3.53 -11.73
N MET A 93 7.95 4.13 -11.82
CA MET A 93 6.86 3.90 -10.88
C MET A 93 6.41 2.43 -10.86
N LEU A 94 6.33 1.78 -12.02
CA LEU A 94 6.04 0.35 -12.14
C LEU A 94 7.12 -0.50 -11.48
N TRP A 95 8.39 -0.21 -11.76
CA TRP A 95 9.52 -0.88 -11.13
C TRP A 95 9.56 -0.67 -9.62
N GLY A 96 9.32 0.55 -9.14
CA GLY A 96 9.23 0.89 -7.73
C GLY A 96 8.13 0.09 -7.03
N SER A 97 6.95 0.00 -7.66
CA SER A 97 5.82 -0.77 -7.13
C SER A 97 6.07 -2.28 -7.08
N LYS A 98 6.66 -2.85 -8.14
CA LYS A 98 6.84 -4.31 -8.28
C LYS A 98 8.13 -4.85 -7.67
N VAL A 99 9.18 -4.04 -7.59
CA VAL A 99 10.51 -4.44 -7.12
C VAL A 99 10.96 -3.57 -5.94
N GLY A 100 10.83 -2.25 -6.06
CA GLY A 100 11.27 -1.29 -5.03
C GLY A 100 10.63 -1.54 -3.66
N LYS A 101 9.31 -1.77 -3.63
CA LYS A 101 8.55 -2.11 -2.41
C LYS A 101 9.07 -3.35 -1.70
N LEU A 102 9.28 -4.44 -2.44
CA LEU A 102 9.78 -5.69 -1.89
C LEU A 102 11.19 -5.50 -1.33
N ARG A 103 12.06 -4.77 -2.05
CA ARG A 103 13.42 -4.44 -1.56
C ARG A 103 13.39 -3.59 -0.30
N LEU A 104 12.51 -2.60 -0.21
CA LEU A 104 12.38 -1.79 1.00
C LEU A 104 11.87 -2.64 2.16
N ARG A 105 10.80 -3.40 1.96
CA ARG A 105 10.26 -4.34 2.96
C ARG A 105 11.35 -5.26 3.49
N ASP A 106 12.08 -5.93 2.61
CA ASP A 106 13.08 -6.92 3.01
C ASP A 106 14.25 -6.27 3.75
N ARG A 107 14.68 -5.07 3.33
CA ARG A 107 15.70 -4.28 4.04
C ARG A 107 15.23 -3.88 5.43
N VAL A 108 14.05 -3.28 5.54
CA VAL A 108 13.48 -2.74 6.78
C VAL A 108 13.20 -3.86 7.78
N LEU A 109 12.56 -4.95 7.35
CA LEU A 109 12.34 -6.10 8.22
C LEU A 109 13.66 -6.82 8.53
N GLY A 110 14.61 -6.81 7.60
CA GLY A 110 15.95 -7.41 7.75
C GLY A 110 16.83 -6.71 8.79
N SER A 111 16.64 -5.42 9.02
CA SER A 111 17.39 -4.69 10.06
C SER A 111 16.89 -4.93 11.49
N LEU A 112 15.73 -5.58 11.65
CA LEU A 112 15.18 -5.90 12.98
C LEU A 112 15.65 -7.29 13.44
N ARG A 113 15.86 -7.43 14.75
CA ARG A 113 16.07 -8.74 15.38
C ARG A 113 14.72 -9.40 15.63
N TRP A 114 14.56 -10.67 15.24
CA TRP A 114 13.31 -11.43 15.40
C TRP A 114 13.52 -12.62 16.33
N ARG A 115 12.63 -12.79 17.31
CA ARG A 115 12.54 -13.96 18.20
C ARG A 115 11.68 -15.06 17.58
N GLY A 116 10.71 -14.69 16.76
CA GLY A 116 9.78 -15.58 16.08
C GLY A 116 8.46 -15.80 16.82
N ASP A 117 8.34 -15.34 18.06
CA ASP A 117 7.14 -15.47 18.91
C ASP A 117 6.37 -14.15 19.06
N GLU A 118 6.81 -13.09 18.37
CA GLU A 118 6.27 -11.75 18.54
C GLU A 118 4.82 -11.60 18.05
N ARG A 119 4.12 -10.68 18.70
CA ARG A 119 2.91 -10.08 18.16
C ARG A 119 3.25 -8.81 17.40
N VAL A 120 2.95 -8.79 16.12
CA VAL A 120 3.24 -7.66 15.21
C VAL A 120 1.94 -7.03 14.76
N LEU A 121 1.86 -5.70 14.81
CA LEU A 121 0.78 -4.93 14.22
C LEU A 121 1.28 -4.21 12.97
N ASP A 122 0.55 -4.26 11.87
CA ASP A 122 0.80 -3.49 10.65
C ASP A 122 -0.33 -2.48 10.43
N LEU A 123 -0.04 -1.20 10.59
CA LEU A 123 -0.98 -0.09 10.49
C LEU A 123 -1.09 0.39 9.03
N GLY A 124 -2.29 0.27 8.47
CA GLY A 124 -2.56 0.54 7.06
C GLY A 124 -1.95 -0.55 6.19
N CYS A 125 -2.26 -1.80 6.50
CA CYS A 125 -1.59 -2.96 5.93
C CYS A 125 -1.84 -3.14 4.41
N GLY A 126 -2.87 -2.51 3.85
CA GLY A 126 -3.21 -2.56 2.43
C GLY A 126 -3.28 -4.00 1.90
N HIS A 127 -2.52 -4.29 0.85
CA HIS A 127 -2.40 -5.65 0.28
C HIS A 127 -1.52 -6.61 1.11
N GLY A 128 -1.16 -6.23 2.33
CA GLY A 128 -0.41 -7.03 3.28
C GLY A 128 1.11 -7.09 3.02
N LEU A 129 1.70 -6.10 2.34
CA LEU A 129 3.13 -6.15 2.00
C LEU A 129 4.03 -6.32 3.24
N MET A 130 3.89 -5.43 4.21
CA MET A 130 4.66 -5.47 5.45
C MET A 130 4.14 -6.58 6.37
N LEU A 131 2.83 -6.72 6.49
CA LEU A 131 2.15 -7.79 7.23
C LEU A 131 2.65 -9.21 6.88
N VAL A 132 2.61 -9.58 5.60
CA VAL A 132 3.06 -10.89 5.10
C VAL A 132 4.57 -11.04 5.26
N GLY A 133 5.32 -9.97 4.96
CA GLY A 133 6.77 -9.95 5.19
C GLY A 133 7.14 -10.20 6.66
N ALA A 134 6.42 -9.60 7.60
CA ALA A 134 6.62 -9.80 9.03
C ALA A 134 6.22 -11.21 9.44
N ALA A 135 5.08 -11.72 8.96
CA ALA A 135 4.63 -13.09 9.23
C ALA A 135 5.64 -14.16 8.79
N ARG A 136 6.41 -13.91 7.72
CA ARG A 136 7.51 -14.79 7.29
C ARG A 136 8.69 -14.82 8.26
N ARG A 137 8.83 -13.84 9.14
CA ARG A 137 9.85 -13.80 10.20
C ARG A 137 9.38 -14.48 11.49
N LEU A 138 8.09 -14.81 11.59
CA LEU A 138 7.49 -15.45 12.76
C LEU A 138 7.52 -16.98 12.63
N ARG A 139 7.68 -17.65 13.78
CA ARG A 139 7.59 -19.11 13.92
C ARG A 139 6.28 -19.48 14.60
N THR A 140 6.06 -18.93 15.79
CA THR A 140 4.89 -19.15 16.65
C THR A 140 4.06 -17.89 16.86
N GLY A 141 4.64 -16.72 16.58
CA GLY A 141 3.99 -15.42 16.70
C GLY A 141 2.86 -15.18 15.68
N LYS A 142 2.24 -14.01 15.80
CA LYS A 142 1.14 -13.57 14.93
C LYS A 142 1.39 -12.16 14.41
N ALA A 143 1.05 -11.94 13.14
CA ALA A 143 1.04 -10.63 12.53
C ALA A 143 -0.42 -10.23 12.24
N ILE A 144 -0.81 -9.06 12.72
CA ILE A 144 -2.17 -8.53 12.60
C ILE A 144 -2.09 -7.25 11.78
N GLY A 145 -2.86 -7.17 10.70
CA GLY A 145 -2.97 -5.98 9.87
C GLY A 145 -4.27 -5.24 10.15
N VAL A 146 -4.21 -3.91 10.18
CA VAL A 146 -5.41 -3.06 10.21
C VAL A 146 -5.43 -2.12 9.02
N ASP A 147 -6.62 -1.89 8.45
CA ASP A 147 -6.84 -0.92 7.38
C ASP A 147 -8.29 -0.42 7.40
N HIS A 148 -8.56 0.67 6.68
CA HIS A 148 -9.92 1.19 6.45
C HIS A 148 -10.44 0.86 5.04
N TRP A 149 -9.63 0.19 4.22
CA TRP A 149 -9.96 -0.35 2.89
C TRP A 149 -10.44 0.72 1.89
N SER A 150 -9.60 1.73 1.65
CA SER A 150 -9.82 2.71 0.58
C SER A 150 -9.27 2.20 -0.76
N GLN A 151 -10.12 2.19 -1.80
CA GLN A 151 -9.69 1.94 -3.18
C GLN A 151 -9.18 3.19 -3.91
N ALA A 152 -9.37 4.37 -3.33
CA ALA A 152 -8.89 5.63 -3.90
C ALA A 152 -7.36 5.71 -3.85
N ASP A 153 -6.77 5.20 -2.77
CA ASP A 153 -5.33 5.27 -2.54
C ASP A 153 -4.59 4.11 -3.23
N GLN A 154 -5.19 2.91 -3.21
CA GLN A 154 -4.65 1.73 -3.86
C GLN A 154 -5.76 0.90 -4.51
N ALA A 155 -5.68 0.68 -5.83
CA ALA A 155 -6.67 -0.10 -6.55
C ALA A 155 -6.76 -1.53 -6.02
N ARG A 156 -7.99 -2.05 -5.89
CA ARG A 156 -8.29 -3.40 -5.36
C ARG A 156 -7.81 -3.65 -3.93
N ASN A 157 -7.58 -2.60 -3.14
CA ASN A 157 -7.29 -2.74 -1.72
C ASN A 157 -8.48 -3.38 -0.99
N SER A 158 -8.24 -4.52 -0.35
CA SER A 158 -9.23 -5.24 0.44
C SER A 158 -8.56 -6.21 1.40
N ALA A 159 -9.28 -6.58 2.46
CA ALA A 159 -8.82 -7.59 3.41
C ALA A 159 -8.53 -8.93 2.73
N GLU A 160 -9.37 -9.32 1.76
CA GLU A 160 -9.21 -10.55 0.99
C GLU A 160 -7.94 -10.53 0.15
N ALA A 161 -7.52 -9.35 -0.36
CA ALA A 161 -6.28 -9.23 -1.11
C ALA A 161 -5.06 -9.49 -0.24
N ALA A 162 -5.02 -8.92 0.97
CA ALA A 162 -3.98 -9.19 1.96
C ALA A 162 -3.94 -10.68 2.35
N LEU A 163 -5.11 -11.26 2.68
CA LEU A 163 -5.21 -12.67 3.06
C LEU A 163 -4.86 -13.62 1.90
N ARG A 164 -5.16 -13.24 0.66
CA ARG A 164 -4.74 -14.01 -0.53
C ARG A 164 -3.22 -14.02 -0.65
N ASN A 165 -2.55 -12.88 -0.52
CA ASN A 165 -1.09 -12.82 -0.56
C ASN A 165 -0.46 -13.63 0.58
N ALA A 166 -1.04 -13.59 1.78
CA ALA A 166 -0.60 -14.42 2.90
C ALA A 166 -0.72 -15.93 2.61
N ARG A 167 -1.78 -16.37 1.92
CA ARG A 167 -1.92 -17.77 1.48
C ARG A 167 -0.87 -18.14 0.43
N LEU A 168 -0.68 -17.30 -0.59
CA LEU A 168 0.29 -17.54 -1.66
C LEU A 168 1.74 -17.57 -1.15
N GLU A 169 2.05 -16.81 -0.09
CA GLU A 169 3.36 -16.87 0.58
C GLU A 169 3.43 -17.91 1.73
N GLY A 170 2.40 -18.74 1.92
CA GLY A 170 2.41 -19.85 2.89
C GLY A 170 2.36 -19.45 4.38
N VAL A 171 1.95 -18.22 4.69
CA VAL A 171 1.94 -17.66 6.06
C VAL A 171 0.56 -17.28 6.59
N SER A 172 -0.51 -17.66 5.88
CA SER A 172 -1.90 -17.34 6.28
C SER A 172 -2.24 -17.76 7.71
N HIS A 173 -1.72 -18.88 8.20
CA HIS A 173 -1.93 -19.35 9.58
C HIS A 173 -1.31 -18.43 10.65
N ARG A 174 -0.47 -17.47 10.29
CA ARG A 174 0.12 -16.46 11.19
C ARG A 174 -0.47 -15.06 11.00
N VAL A 175 -1.35 -14.87 10.02
CA VAL A 175 -1.86 -13.55 9.63
C VAL A 175 -3.31 -13.39 10.01
N GLU A 176 -3.64 -12.24 10.59
CA GLU A 176 -5.01 -11.76 10.78
C GLU A 176 -5.14 -10.37 10.17
N VAL A 177 -6.33 -10.02 9.70
CA VAL A 177 -6.65 -8.72 9.13
C VAL A 177 -7.94 -8.20 9.75
N ARG A 178 -7.95 -6.93 10.18
CA ARG A 178 -9.13 -6.26 10.76
C ARG A 178 -9.38 -4.92 10.10
N THR A 179 -10.65 -4.54 10.04
CA THR A 179 -11.03 -3.16 9.69
C THR A 179 -10.97 -2.29 10.93
N ALA A 180 -10.13 -1.24 10.92
CA ALA A 180 -10.03 -0.31 12.04
C ALA A 180 -9.49 1.06 11.59
N ASP A 181 -9.86 2.10 12.35
CA ASP A 181 -9.27 3.43 12.22
C ASP A 181 -7.94 3.47 12.99
N LEU A 182 -6.87 3.97 12.36
CA LEU A 182 -5.56 4.09 12.99
C LEU A 182 -5.56 5.02 14.21
N ARG A 183 -6.57 5.89 14.33
CA ARG A 183 -6.77 6.84 15.43
C ARG A 183 -7.52 6.25 16.62
N SER A 184 -8.05 5.04 16.49
CA SER A 184 -8.79 4.33 17.54
C SER A 184 -8.67 2.82 17.32
N LEU A 185 -7.60 2.24 17.83
CA LEU A 185 -7.24 0.85 17.60
C LEU A 185 -8.00 -0.09 18.57
N PRO A 186 -8.62 -1.18 18.09
CA PRO A 186 -9.40 -2.11 18.90
C PRO A 186 -8.49 -3.14 19.60
N PHE A 187 -7.44 -2.66 20.26
CA PHE A 187 -6.43 -3.45 20.94
C PHE A 187 -6.16 -2.89 22.32
N ALA A 188 -5.73 -3.76 23.24
CA ALA A 188 -5.33 -3.38 24.58
C ALA A 188 -3.98 -2.66 24.59
N ASP A 189 -3.71 -1.99 25.71
CA ASP A 189 -2.42 -1.36 25.96
C ASP A 189 -1.32 -2.42 26.04
N GLY A 190 -0.15 -2.12 25.48
CA GLY A 190 1.01 -3.03 25.55
C GLY A 190 0.76 -4.41 24.95
N GLU A 191 -0.04 -4.50 23.89
CA GLU A 191 -0.42 -5.77 23.27
C GLU A 191 0.63 -6.30 22.27
N PHE A 192 1.37 -5.41 21.61
CA PHE A 192 2.27 -5.74 20.50
C PHE A 192 3.74 -5.54 20.83
N ASP A 193 4.56 -6.49 20.40
CA ASP A 193 6.02 -6.40 20.48
C ASP A 193 6.59 -5.46 19.41
N ARG A 194 5.91 -5.38 18.26
CA ARG A 194 6.27 -4.47 17.17
C ARG A 194 5.05 -3.85 16.52
N VAL A 195 5.18 -2.57 16.17
CA VAL A 195 4.20 -1.87 15.33
C VAL A 195 4.89 -1.34 14.07
N LEU A 196 4.38 -1.74 12.92
CA LEU A 196 4.84 -1.37 11.60
C LEU A 196 3.83 -0.40 10.97
N SER A 197 4.30 0.51 10.12
CA SER A 197 3.44 1.24 9.20
C SER A 197 4.23 1.63 7.95
N SER A 198 3.68 1.35 6.77
CA SER A 198 4.35 1.68 5.51
C SER A 198 3.38 2.37 4.56
N TRP A 199 3.68 3.62 4.21
CA TRP A 199 2.89 4.45 3.28
C TRP A 199 1.42 4.62 3.66
N ALA A 200 1.11 4.64 4.97
CA ALA A 200 -0.27 4.76 5.46
C ALA A 200 -0.52 6.07 6.22
N LEU A 201 0.36 6.46 7.14
CA LEU A 201 0.12 7.59 8.05
C LEU A 201 -0.03 8.93 7.31
N HIS A 202 0.64 9.12 6.17
CA HIS A 202 0.50 10.34 5.37
C HIS A 202 -0.89 10.55 4.77
N ASN A 203 -1.73 9.51 4.69
CA ASN A 203 -3.09 9.59 4.18
C ASN A 203 -4.06 10.18 5.22
N LEU A 204 -3.65 10.28 6.49
CA LEU A 204 -4.47 10.90 7.52
C LEU A 204 -4.60 12.42 7.26
N PRO A 205 -5.83 12.97 7.35
CA PRO A 205 -6.19 14.26 6.76
C PRO A 205 -5.52 15.47 7.44
N SER A 206 -5.07 15.34 8.68
CA SER A 206 -4.51 16.45 9.47
C SER A 206 -3.32 16.03 10.33
N ALA A 207 -2.56 17.01 10.82
CA ALA A 207 -1.48 16.76 11.78
C ALA A 207 -2.02 16.15 13.08
N ALA A 208 -3.12 16.69 13.61
CA ALA A 208 -3.80 16.14 14.79
C ALA A 208 -4.24 14.68 14.59
N ALA A 209 -4.74 14.31 13.41
CA ALA A 209 -5.09 12.94 13.10
C ALA A 209 -3.86 12.01 13.11
N ARG A 210 -2.72 12.47 12.59
CA ARG A 210 -1.45 11.72 12.63
C ARG A 210 -0.92 11.59 14.05
N GLU A 211 -0.97 12.66 14.85
CA GLU A 211 -0.60 12.62 16.27
C GLU A 211 -1.47 11.64 17.06
N GLN A 212 -2.78 11.60 16.80
CA GLN A 212 -3.68 10.64 17.43
C GLN A 212 -3.37 9.19 17.03
N ALA A 213 -3.06 8.94 15.75
CA ALA A 213 -2.63 7.60 15.32
C ALA A 213 -1.29 7.18 15.95
N LEU A 214 -0.34 8.12 16.09
CA LEU A 214 0.91 7.87 16.82
C LEU A 214 0.67 7.62 18.32
N ALA A 215 -0.33 8.28 18.92
CA ALA A 215 -0.74 8.01 20.30
C ALA A 215 -1.20 6.57 20.49
N GLU A 216 -2.09 6.10 19.62
CA GLU A 216 -2.59 4.73 19.62
C GLU A 216 -1.48 3.71 19.38
N LEU A 217 -0.60 3.99 18.42
CA LEU A 217 0.59 3.19 18.15
C LEU A 217 1.45 3.02 19.42
N VAL A 218 1.72 4.10 20.15
CA VAL A 218 2.50 4.05 21.39
C VAL A 218 1.75 3.32 22.51
N ARG A 219 0.44 3.49 22.60
CA ARG A 219 -0.43 2.84 23.59
C ARG A 219 -0.39 1.32 23.45
N VAL A 220 -0.60 0.79 22.24
CA VAL A 220 -0.67 -0.66 21.97
C VAL A 220 0.71 -1.33 21.96
N LEU A 221 1.80 -0.56 21.91
CA LEU A 221 3.16 -1.08 21.92
C LEU A 221 3.62 -1.44 23.34
N LYS A 222 4.18 -2.65 23.50
CA LYS A 222 4.80 -3.13 24.75
C LYS A 222 6.01 -2.27 25.14
N PRO A 223 6.31 -2.11 26.44
CA PRO A 223 7.63 -1.68 26.88
C PRO A 223 8.72 -2.57 26.27
N GLY A 224 9.81 -1.96 25.81
CA GLY A 224 10.86 -2.63 25.04
C GLY A 224 10.51 -2.98 23.58
N GLY A 225 9.30 -2.65 23.11
CA GLY A 225 8.85 -2.92 21.74
C GLY A 225 9.38 -1.92 20.71
N ASP A 226 9.39 -2.33 19.44
CA ASP A 226 9.89 -1.54 18.32
C ASP A 226 8.77 -0.95 17.44
N VAL A 227 8.96 0.28 17.01
CA VAL A 227 8.17 0.96 15.98
C VAL A 227 8.99 1.07 14.73
N VAL A 228 8.39 0.75 13.59
CA VAL A 228 9.01 0.94 12.28
C VAL A 228 8.05 1.61 11.33
N ILE A 229 8.42 2.81 10.88
CA ILE A 229 7.61 3.60 9.95
C ILE A 229 8.41 3.83 8.67
N ALA A 230 7.83 3.50 7.52
CA ALA A 230 8.34 3.89 6.21
C ALA A 230 7.33 4.80 5.54
N ASP A 231 7.70 6.05 5.25
CA ASP A 231 6.76 7.01 4.69
C ASP A 231 7.42 8.03 3.73
N LEU A 232 6.62 8.63 2.85
CA LEU A 232 7.05 9.61 1.85
C LEU A 232 7.22 11.01 2.46
N ARG A 233 6.47 11.30 3.52
CA ARG A 233 6.35 12.64 4.11
C ARG A 233 6.10 12.55 5.61
N HIS A 234 6.33 13.66 6.32
CA HIS A 234 6.12 13.83 7.76
C HIS A 234 6.93 12.90 8.68
N VAL A 235 7.85 12.07 8.16
CA VAL A 235 8.64 11.13 8.98
C VAL A 235 9.42 11.81 10.11
N ARG A 236 9.93 13.02 9.85
CA ARG A 236 10.59 13.84 10.88
C ARG A 236 9.62 14.33 11.96
N ASP A 237 8.38 14.60 11.60
CA ASP A 237 7.33 14.99 12.55
C ASP A 237 6.92 13.80 13.40
N TYR A 238 6.82 12.61 12.80
CA TYR A 238 6.59 11.36 13.52
C TYR A 238 7.71 11.10 14.53
N ALA A 239 8.97 11.29 14.14
CA ALA A 239 10.10 11.13 15.04
C ALA A 239 10.02 12.09 16.24
N ARG A 240 9.70 13.37 16.00
CA ARG A 240 9.53 14.37 17.07
C ARG A 240 8.39 13.99 18.02
N GLU A 241 7.26 13.54 17.48
CA GLU A 241 6.09 13.19 18.28
C GLU A 241 6.30 11.88 19.07
N LEU A 242 6.90 10.86 18.46
CA LEU A 242 7.27 9.63 19.17
C LEU A 242 8.28 9.93 20.30
N HIS A 243 9.25 10.82 20.05
CA HIS A 243 10.18 11.25 21.09
C HIS A 243 9.49 12.00 22.24
N ARG A 244 8.57 12.93 21.94
CA ARG A 244 7.73 13.61 22.94
C ARG A 244 6.92 12.62 23.79
N ARG A 245 6.54 11.47 23.21
CA ARG A 245 5.82 10.38 23.88
C ARG A 245 6.73 9.39 24.61
N GLY A 246 8.03 9.69 24.72
CA GLY A 246 8.98 8.89 25.48
C GLY A 246 9.60 7.73 24.72
N LEU A 247 9.48 7.66 23.39
CA LEU A 247 10.22 6.68 22.60
C LEU A 247 11.63 7.17 22.29
N GLU A 248 12.57 6.24 22.25
CA GLU A 248 13.93 6.45 21.81
C GLU A 248 14.01 6.29 20.29
N ILE A 249 14.51 7.31 19.59
CA ILE A 249 14.70 7.25 18.14
C ILE A 249 15.99 6.49 17.85
N VAL A 250 15.85 5.21 17.47
CA VAL A 250 16.98 4.32 17.20
C VAL A 250 17.65 4.68 15.88
N SER A 251 16.87 5.00 14.85
CA SER A 251 17.41 5.43 13.57
C SER A 251 16.41 6.25 12.77
N LEU A 252 16.94 7.21 12.02
CA LEU A 252 16.22 7.90 10.95
C LEU A 252 17.02 7.72 9.66
N GLY A 253 16.53 6.86 8.79
CA GLY A 253 17.20 6.48 7.55
C GLY A 253 17.28 7.60 6.53
N ALA A 254 18.31 7.54 5.69
CA ALA A 254 18.44 8.41 4.54
C ALA A 254 17.30 8.17 3.52
N PRO A 255 16.95 9.18 2.70
CA PRO A 255 15.93 9.04 1.67
C PRO A 255 16.25 7.90 0.69
N SER A 256 15.31 6.96 0.54
CA SER A 256 15.39 5.85 -0.41
C SER A 256 14.73 6.23 -1.74
N PHE A 257 15.52 6.31 -2.80
CA PHE A 257 15.09 6.65 -4.17
C PHE A 257 14.60 5.44 -4.98
N LEU A 258 14.14 4.37 -4.32
CA LEU A 258 13.50 3.24 -4.99
C LEU A 258 12.16 3.63 -5.64
N PHE A 259 11.62 4.79 -5.30
CA PHE A 259 10.35 5.34 -5.76
C PHE A 259 10.59 6.75 -6.30
N LEU A 260 9.66 7.23 -7.13
CA LEU A 260 9.71 8.58 -7.69
C LEU A 260 9.77 9.66 -6.59
N LEU A 261 9.01 9.45 -5.50
CA LEU A 261 9.12 10.24 -4.28
C LEU A 261 9.96 9.47 -3.25
N PRO A 262 11.00 10.08 -2.67
CA PRO A 262 11.85 9.36 -1.75
C PRO A 262 11.09 8.93 -0.50
N THR A 263 11.33 7.70 -0.05
CA THR A 263 10.78 7.18 1.21
C THR A 263 11.84 7.28 2.31
N LEU A 264 11.48 7.78 3.49
CA LEU A 264 12.32 7.71 4.68
C LEU A 264 11.82 6.60 5.60
N THR A 265 12.76 5.98 6.33
CA THR A 265 12.46 4.98 7.34
C THR A 265 12.81 5.51 8.73
N LEU A 266 11.92 5.34 9.68
CA LEU A 266 12.10 5.66 11.09
C LEU A 266 11.99 4.38 11.90
N VAL A 267 12.95 4.14 12.79
CA VAL A 267 12.89 3.10 13.80
C VAL A 267 12.96 3.75 15.17
N ALA A 268 12.00 3.45 16.02
CA ALA A 268 11.96 3.92 17.40
C ALA A 268 11.68 2.76 18.36
N ARG A 269 12.08 2.89 19.62
CA ARG A 269 11.87 1.87 20.64
C ARG A 269 11.19 2.48 21.87
N LYS A 270 10.23 1.76 22.43
CA LYS A 270 9.65 2.12 23.73
C LYS A 270 10.58 1.63 24.84
N PRO A 271 10.98 2.48 25.80
CA PRO A 271 11.74 2.04 26.97
C PRO A 271 11.04 0.90 27.73
N ARG A 272 11.81 0.14 28.50
CA ARG A 272 11.29 -0.96 29.33
C ARG A 272 10.63 -0.46 30.60
#